data_AF-A0A2S9FMK4-F1
#
_entry.id   AF-A0A2S9FMK4-F1
#
_cell.length_a   1.000
_cell.length_b   1.000
_cell.length_c   1.000
_cell.angle_alpha   90.00
_cell.angle_beta   90.00
_cell.angle_gamma   90.00
#
_symmetry.space_group_name_H-M   'P 1'
#
loop_
_entity.id
_entity.type
_entity.pdbx_description
1 polymer ?
#
loop_
_entity_poly.entity_id
_entity_poly.type
_entity_poly.pdbx_seq_one_letter_code
_entity_poly.pdbx_strand_id
1 'polypeptide(L)' 'AGAGCLYGGQFISKCDGPVQPDGVWQRCVGIAGLVPSGFSSHLVPVKRCELMGPGQPAWDFAFADPPVHIAD' A
#
# COMPACT_ATOMS: atom_id res chain seq x y z
N ALA A 1 -18.36 -5.55 -1.19
CA ALA A 1 -17.15 -4.77 -1.50
C ALA A 1 -16.03 -5.35 -0.66
N GLY A 2 -15.28 -6.32 -1.19
CA GLY A 2 -14.17 -6.94 -0.47
C GLY A 2 -12.99 -5.97 -0.45
N ALA A 3 -12.45 -5.73 0.72
CA ALA A 3 -11.23 -4.97 0.92
C ALA A 3 -10.22 -5.91 1.57
N GLY A 4 -9.39 -6.55 0.75
CA GLY A 4 -8.41 -7.52 1.23
C GLY A 4 -7.14 -6.84 1.73
N CYS A 5 -6.52 -7.44 2.74
CA CYS A 5 -5.29 -6.96 3.33
C CYS A 5 -4.24 -8.06 3.45
N LEU A 6 -3.02 -7.73 3.04
CA LEU A 6 -1.81 -8.48 3.33
C LEU A 6 -1.06 -7.81 4.48
N TYR A 7 -0.42 -8.63 5.31
CA TYR A 7 0.35 -8.18 6.46
C TYR A 7 1.71 -8.88 6.51
N GLY A 8 2.72 -8.16 7.01
CA GLY A 8 4.07 -8.70 7.21
C GLY A 8 4.99 -8.63 5.98
N GLY A 9 6.26 -8.99 6.18
CA GLY A 9 7.30 -8.84 5.17
C GLY A 9 7.91 -7.44 5.15
N GLN A 10 7.97 -6.81 3.98
CA GLN A 10 8.57 -5.47 3.79
C GLN A 10 7.62 -4.31 4.13
N PHE A 11 6.37 -4.62 4.52
CA PHE A 11 5.36 -3.64 4.92
C PHE A 11 4.64 -4.10 6.18
N ILE A 12 4.08 -3.14 6.92
CA ILE A 12 3.24 -3.39 8.09
C ILE A 12 1.87 -3.91 7.63
N SER A 13 1.28 -3.21 6.68
CA SER A 13 0.00 -3.58 6.07
C SER A 13 -0.04 -3.16 4.61
N LYS A 14 -0.75 -3.90 3.78
CA LYS A 14 -1.04 -3.56 2.39
C LYS A 14 -2.49 -3.95 2.12
N CYS A 15 -3.34 -2.96 1.93
CA CYS A 15 -4.78 -3.18 1.79
C CYS A 15 -5.30 -2.52 0.52
N ASP A 16 -6.24 -3.18 -0.13
CA ASP A 16 -6.93 -2.63 -1.28
C ASP A 16 -8.35 -2.21 -0.89
N GLY A 17 -8.74 -1.01 -1.34
CA GLY A 17 -10.10 -0.53 -1.29
C GLY A 17 -10.98 -1.24 -2.33
N PRO A 18 -12.28 -0.87 -2.39
CA PRO A 18 -13.19 -1.45 -3.36
C PRO A 18 -12.75 -1.15 -4.81
N VAL A 19 -12.94 -2.10 -5.71
CA VAL A 19 -12.82 -1.87 -7.16
C VAL A 19 -13.98 -0.98 -7.62
N GLN A 20 -13.65 0.14 -8.27
CA GLN A 20 -14.59 1.06 -8.88
C GLN A 20 -15.12 0.52 -10.23
N PRO A 21 -16.24 1.05 -10.76
CA PRO A 21 -16.83 0.58 -12.03
C PRO A 21 -15.91 0.70 -13.26
N ASP A 22 -14.91 1.58 -13.20
CA ASP A 22 -13.86 1.75 -14.20
C ASP A 22 -12.72 0.71 -14.09
N GLY A 23 -12.79 -0.18 -13.09
CA GLY A 23 -11.81 -1.23 -12.84
C GLY A 23 -10.62 -0.80 -12.00
N VAL A 24 -10.62 0.44 -11.49
CA VAL A 24 -9.55 0.98 -10.65
C VAL A 24 -9.83 0.68 -9.18
N TRP A 25 -8.81 0.51 -8.36
CA TRP A 25 -8.93 0.43 -6.91
C TRP A 25 -7.84 1.25 -6.24
N GLN A 26 -8.03 1.59 -4.96
CA GLN A 26 -7.01 2.27 -4.18
C GLN A 26 -6.22 1.23 -3.37
N ARG A 27 -4.89 1.21 -3.51
CA ARG A 27 -4.02 0.45 -2.62
C ARG A 27 -3.43 1.37 -1.58
N CYS A 28 -3.41 0.93 -0.32
CA CYS A 28 -2.77 1.63 0.78
C CYS A 28 -1.75 0.72 1.47
N VAL A 29 -0.49 1.15 1.51
CA VAL A 29 0.62 0.43 2.17
C VAL A 29 1.07 1.20 3.40
N GLY A 30 1.08 0.53 4.54
CA GLY A 30 1.72 0.96 5.77
C GLY A 30 3.17 0.48 5.82
N ILE A 31 4.12 1.39 5.96
CA ILE A 31 5.55 1.10 6.17
C ILE A 31 6.06 1.76 7.45
N ALA A 32 7.19 1.30 7.96
CA ALA A 32 7.88 1.96 9.06
C ALA A 32 8.80 3.07 8.48
N GLY A 33 8.42 4.33 8.67
CA GLY A 33 9.24 5.48 8.31
C GLY A 33 10.22 5.82 9.42
N LEU A 34 11.48 6.04 9.07
CA LEU A 34 12.51 6.45 10.02
C LEU A 34 12.53 7.97 10.17
N VAL A 35 12.30 8.46 11.39
CA VAL A 35 12.32 9.89 11.71
C VAL A 35 13.52 10.18 12.61
N PRO A 36 14.44 11.08 12.22
CA PRO A 36 15.54 11.50 13.06
C PRO A 36 15.04 12.37 14.23
N SER A 37 15.63 12.19 15.40
CA SER A 37 15.27 12.94 16.62
C SER A 37 16.50 13.14 17.50
N GLY A 38 17.12 14.31 17.37
CA GLY A 38 18.38 14.62 18.07
C GLY A 38 19.50 13.66 17.67
N PHE A 39 20.06 12.94 18.64
CA PHE A 39 21.12 11.93 18.45
C PHE A 39 20.59 10.51 18.20
N SER A 40 19.28 10.32 18.01
CA SER A 40 18.66 9.02 17.76
C SER A 40 17.69 9.07 16.58
N SER A 41 17.10 7.93 16.25
CA SER A 41 16.04 7.78 15.26
C SER A 41 14.95 6.88 15.82
N HIS A 42 13.70 7.16 15.50
CA HIS A 42 12.58 6.30 15.84
C HIS A 42 11.74 5.97 14.60
N LEU A 43 11.06 4.83 14.65
CA LEU A 43 10.18 4.39 13.57
C LEU A 43 8.76 4.86 13.85
N VAL A 44 8.12 5.44 12.84
CA VAL A 44 6.71 5.82 12.86
C VAL A 44 5.95 5.09 11.75
N PRO A 45 4.68 4.72 11.96
CA PRO A 45 3.88 4.16 10.90
C PRO A 45 3.55 5.25 9.87
N VAL A 46 3.91 5.02 8.61
CA VAL A 46 3.59 5.89 7.48
C VAL A 46 2.67 5.13 6.53
N LYS A 47 1.56 5.75 6.14
CA LYS A 47 0.60 5.20 5.19
C LYS A 47 0.71 5.93 3.85
N ARG A 48 0.98 5.19 2.78
CA ARG A 48 0.99 5.69 1.39
C ARG A 48 -0.17 5.04 0.65
N CYS A 49 -0.99 5.82 -0.04
CA CYS A 49 -2.08 5.30 -0.85
C CYS A 49 -1.98 5.79 -2.29
N GLU A 50 -2.17 4.88 -3.23
CA GLU A 50 -2.15 5.16 -4.67
C GLU A 50 -3.28 4.42 -5.36
N LEU A 51 -3.70 4.93 -6.53
CA LEU A 51 -4.65 4.22 -7.38
C LEU A 51 -3.90 3.14 -8.19
N MET A 52 -4.61 2.04 -8.43
CA MET A 52 -4.14 0.85 -9.11
C MET A 52 -5.17 0.46 -10.14
N GLY A 53 -4.74 0.01 -11.33
CA GLY A 53 -5.66 -0.44 -12.35
C GLY A 53 -5.05 -0.48 -13.75
N PRO A 54 -5.86 -0.85 -14.76
CA PRO A 54 -5.41 -0.88 -16.14
C PRO A 54 -4.96 0.51 -16.59
N GLY A 55 -3.72 0.61 -17.08
CA GLY A 55 -3.15 1.88 -17.54
C GLY A 55 -2.61 2.80 -16.44
N GLN A 56 -2.62 2.37 -15.18
CA GLN A 56 -1.92 3.05 -14.10
C GLN A 56 -0.61 2.31 -13.76
N PRO A 57 0.52 2.69 -14.36
CA PRO A 57 1.81 2.13 -13.97
C PRO A 57 2.09 2.57 -12.54
N ALA A 58 2.05 1.63 -11.61
CA ALA A 58 2.59 1.90 -10.30
C ALA A 58 4.09 2.17 -10.45
N TRP A 59 4.51 3.34 -9.99
CA TRP A 59 5.91 3.76 -10.06
C TRP A 59 6.83 2.88 -9.21
N ASP A 60 6.25 2.18 -8.23
CA ASP A 60 6.92 1.31 -7.29
C ASP A 60 6.37 -0.13 -7.44
N PHE A 61 7.19 -1.01 -8.04
CA PHE A 61 6.83 -2.42 -8.21
C PHE A 61 6.59 -3.15 -6.89
N ALA A 62 7.31 -2.80 -5.82
CA ALA A 62 7.14 -3.42 -4.51
C ALA A 62 5.84 -2.96 -3.84
N PHE A 63 5.41 -1.73 -4.10
CA PHE A 63 4.08 -1.25 -3.72
C PHE A 63 2.98 -1.99 -4.48
N ALA A 64 3.16 -2.13 -5.80
CA ALA A 64 2.19 -2.76 -6.68
C ALA A 64 2.12 -4.27 -6.62
N ASP A 65 3.07 -4.97 -6.02
CA ASP A 65 2.98 -6.42 -5.84
C ASP A 65 1.99 -6.79 -4.71
N PRO A 66 1.01 -7.69 -4.91
CA PRO A 66 0.65 -8.31 -6.17
C PRO A 66 -0.07 -7.33 -7.11
N PRO A 67 0.18 -7.36 -8.44
CA PRO A 67 -0.32 -6.37 -9.40
C PRO A 67 -1.85 -6.41 -9.61
N VAL A 68 -2.52 -7.34 -8.94
CA VAL A 68 -3.97 -7.53 -8.96
C VAL A 68 -4.60 -7.01 -7.66
N HIS A 69 -5.91 -6.78 -7.70
CA HIS A 69 -6.69 -6.42 -6.52
C HIS A 69 -6.60 -7.52 -5.44
N ILE A 70 -6.36 -7.13 -4.20
CA ILE A 70 -6.36 -8.02 -3.04
C ILE A 70 -7.81 -8.17 -2.58
N ALA A 71 -8.37 -9.37 -2.82
CA ALA A 71 -9.68 -9.74 -2.28
C ALA A 71 -9.60 -10.09 -0.79
N ASP A 72 -10.71 -9.92 -0.07
CA ASP A 72 -10.90 -10.34 1.33
C ASP A 72 -10.86 -11.88 1.44
#